data_AF-A0A7V5D283-F1
#
_entry.id   AF-A0A7V5D283-F1
#
_cell.length_a   1.000
_cell.length_b   1.000
_cell.length_c   1.000
_cell.angle_alpha   90.00
_cell.angle_beta   90.00
_cell.angle_gamma   90.00
#
_symmetry.space_group_name_H-M   'P 1'
#
loop_
_entity.id
_entity.type
_entity.pdbx_description
1 polymer ?
#
loop_
_entity_poly.entity_id
_entity_poly.type
_entity_poly.pdbx_seq_one_letter_code
_entity_poly.pdbx_strand_id
1 'polypeptide(L)'
;MILDFLGARTLLWGTVLFSLIFLFFPFQQRIKLLFFGTLLYFLIFFALCSYWAKEYYPDLKFVIGFLVSFAHTFFFFLSGTFGLVISSLLLKFSPFLLPYLREMFSF
;
A
#
# COMPACT_ATOMS: atom_id res chain seq x y z
N MET A 1 0.33 10.68 19.05
CA MET A 1 -0.99 10.22 18.60
C MET A 1 -1.28 10.47 17.11
N ILE A 2 -0.71 11.50 16.46
CA ILE A 2 -0.94 11.78 15.02
C ILE A 2 -0.24 10.78 14.08
N LEU A 3 0.91 10.22 14.46
CA LEU A 3 1.65 9.27 13.62
C LEU A 3 0.92 7.92 13.45
N ASP A 4 0.27 7.42 14.51
CA ASP A 4 -0.55 6.20 14.46
C ASP A 4 -1.73 6.34 13.50
N PHE A 5 -2.33 7.53 13.45
CA PHE A 5 -3.44 7.82 12.54
C PHE A 5 -3.00 7.79 11.07
N LEU A 6 -1.78 8.29 10.80
CA LEU A 6 -1.19 8.24 9.46
C LEU A 6 -0.94 6.78 9.05
N GLY A 7 -0.35 5.96 9.93
CA GLY A 7 -0.13 4.53 9.68
C GLY A 7 -1.42 3.78 9.37
N ALA A 8 -2.45 3.94 10.21
CA ALA A 8 -3.75 3.30 10.02
C ALA A 8 -4.46 3.74 8.72
N ARG A 9 -4.41 5.04 8.39
CA ARG A 9 -4.95 5.53 7.12
C ARG A 9 -4.17 5.02 5.92
N THR A 10 -2.85 4.94 6.02
CA THR A 10 -2.02 4.42 4.92
C THR A 10 -2.32 2.96 4.65
N LEU A 11 -2.56 2.15 5.70
CA LEU A 11 -3.01 0.77 5.56
C LEU A 11 -4.36 0.66 4.85
N LEU A 12 -5.37 1.42 5.29
CA LEU A 12 -6.71 1.35 4.70
C LEU A 12 -6.71 1.80 3.24
N TRP A 13 -6.22 3.01 2.99
CA TRP A 13 -6.21 3.60 1.64
C TRP A 13 -5.23 2.89 0.71
N GLY A 14 -4.06 2.49 1.22
CA GLY A 14 -3.10 1.69 0.46
C GLY A 14 -3.75 0.39 -0.04
N THR A 15 -4.48 -0.31 0.83
CA THR A 15 -5.09 -1.60 0.47
C THR A 15 -6.16 -1.41 -0.60
N VAL A 16 -7.01 -0.39 -0.46
CA VAL A 16 -8.06 -0.09 -1.45
C VAL A 16 -7.46 0.32 -2.78
N LEU A 17 -6.50 1.25 -2.79
CA LEU A 17 -5.87 1.75 -4.01
C LEU A 17 -5.10 0.64 -4.72
N PHE A 18 -4.30 -0.15 -4.00
CA PHE A 18 -3.60 -1.28 -4.58
C PHE A 18 -4.57 -2.31 -5.15
N SER A 19 -5.64 -2.64 -4.44
CA SER A 19 -6.66 -3.56 -4.93
C SER A 19 -7.25 -3.09 -6.26
N LEU A 20 -7.65 -1.81 -6.34
CA LEU A 20 -8.24 -1.24 -7.55
C LEU A 20 -7.23 -1.18 -8.71
N ILE A 21 -6.03 -0.70 -8.47
CA ILE A 21 -4.98 -0.60 -9.51
C ILE A 21 -4.65 -2.00 -10.03
N PHE A 22 -4.46 -2.98 -9.14
CA PHE A 22 -4.07 -4.34 -9.51
C PHE A 22 -5.12 -5.08 -10.35
N LEU A 23 -6.41 -4.72 -10.30
CA LEU A 23 -7.41 -5.33 -11.17
C LEU A 23 -7.09 -5.16 -12.68
N PHE A 24 -6.34 -4.13 -13.06
CA PHE A 24 -6.07 -3.79 -14.46
C PHE A 24 -4.72 -4.30 -14.99
N PHE A 25 -3.87 -4.90 -14.14
CA PHE A 25 -2.52 -5.30 -14.52
C PHE A 25 -2.31 -6.82 -14.44
N PRO A 26 -1.51 -7.42 -15.35
CA PRO A 26 -1.10 -8.81 -15.26
C PRO A 26 -0.24 -9.04 -14.01
N PHE A 27 -0.27 -10.27 -13.48
CA PHE A 27 0.35 -10.64 -12.20
C PHE A 27 1.82 -10.20 -12.05
N GLN A 28 2.64 -10.42 -13.08
CA GLN A 28 4.05 -10.01 -13.05
C GLN A 28 4.23 -8.49 -12.93
N GLN A 29 3.36 -7.69 -13.57
CA GLN A 29 3.41 -6.23 -13.49
C GLN A 29 2.90 -5.74 -12.14
N ARG A 30 1.89 -6.40 -11.55
CA ARG A 30 1.41 -6.10 -10.18
C ARG A 30 2.52 -6.19 -9.14
N ILE A 31 3.31 -7.28 -9.18
CA ILE A 31 4.43 -7.48 -8.27
C ILE A 31 5.49 -6.38 -8.45
N LYS A 32 5.87 -6.08 -9.69
CA LYS A 32 6.84 -5.00 -9.99
C LYS A 32 6.36 -3.66 -9.46
N LEU A 33 5.08 -3.34 -9.66
CA LEU A 33 4.46 -2.11 -9.19
C LEU A 33 4.45 -2.04 -7.66
N LEU A 34 4.16 -3.14 -6.97
CA LEU A 34 4.22 -3.21 -5.51
C LEU A 34 5.63 -2.91 -4.99
N PHE A 35 6.66 -3.56 -5.54
CA PHE A 35 8.04 -3.34 -5.13
C PHE A 35 8.51 -1.91 -5.43
N PHE A 36 8.23 -1.41 -6.63
CA PHE A 36 8.58 -0.05 -7.02
C PHE A 36 7.88 1.00 -6.15
N GLY A 37 6.57 0.84 -5.91
CA GLY A 37 5.80 1.72 -5.04
C GLY A 37 6.29 1.68 -3.60
N THR A 38 6.67 0.50 -3.09
CA THR A 38 7.24 0.34 -1.74
C THR A 38 8.58 1.04 -1.60
N LEU A 39 9.46 0.91 -2.60
CA LEU A 39 10.74 1.59 -2.62
C LEU A 39 10.56 3.12 -2.66
N LEU A 40 9.67 3.61 -3.53
CA LEU A 40 9.39 5.03 -3.65
C LEU A 40 8.80 5.59 -2.34
N TYR A 41 7.86 4.87 -1.74
CA TYR A 41 7.26 5.22 -0.46
C TYR A 41 8.32 5.32 0.64
N PHE A 42 9.21 4.32 0.75
CA PHE A 42 10.32 4.32 1.71
C PHE A 42 11.22 5.55 1.55
N LEU A 43 11.64 5.88 0.31
CA LEU A 43 12.53 7.01 0.05
C LEU A 43 11.89 8.36 0.44
N ILE A 44 10.61 8.56 0.09
CA ILE A 44 9.87 9.78 0.42
C ILE A 44 9.71 9.90 1.94
N PHE A 45 9.25 8.83 2.61
CA PHE A 45 9.07 8.83 4.06
C PHE A 45 10.40 9.00 4.80
N PHE A 46 11.46 8.36 4.33
CA PHE A 46 12.79 8.49 4.91
C PHE A 46 13.30 9.93 4.87
N ALA A 47 13.12 10.62 3.75
CA ALA A 47 13.48 12.03 3.64
C ALA A 47 12.66 12.90 4.60
N LEU A 48 11.33 12.71 4.65
CA LEU A 48 10.43 13.47 5.52
C LEU A 48 10.71 13.23 7.01
N CYS A 49 10.85 11.97 7.42
CA CYS A 49 11.11 11.60 8.81
C CYS A 49 12.52 12.02 9.25
N SER A 50 13.52 11.93 8.37
CA SER A 50 14.88 12.41 8.68
C SER A 50 14.92 13.93 8.78
N TYR A 51 14.15 14.64 7.94
CA TYR A 51 14.02 16.10 8.03
C TYR A 51 13.35 16.51 9.34
N TRP A 52 12.23 15.87 9.70
CA TRP A 52 11.54 16.11 10.96
C TRP A 52 12.41 15.78 12.18
N ALA A 53 13.10 14.63 12.17
CA ALA A 53 13.96 14.22 13.27
C ALA A 53 15.17 15.14 13.46
N LYS A 54 15.62 15.85 12.41
CA LYS A 54 16.71 16.82 12.50
C LYS A 54 16.40 17.96 13.48
N GLU A 55 15.13 18.38 13.58
CA GLU A 55 14.72 19.49 14.43
C GLU A 55 14.83 19.15 15.92
N TYR A 56 14.60 17.88 16.29
CA TYR A 56 14.59 17.43 17.68
C TYR A 56 15.84 16.66 18.09
N TYR A 57 16.41 15.87 17.17
CA TYR A 57 17.52 14.94 17.41
C TYR A 57 18.51 14.94 16.23
N PRO A 58 19.32 16.01 16.08
CA PRO A 58 20.16 16.21 14.90
C PRO A 58 21.18 15.09 14.65
N ASP A 59 21.74 14.51 15.70
CA ASP A 59 22.75 13.45 15.63
C ASP A 59 22.15 12.08 15.27
N LEU A 60 20.87 11.86 15.60
CA LEU A 60 20.17 10.59 15.40
C LEU A 60 19.16 10.63 14.25
N LYS A 61 19.06 11.76 13.53
CA LYS A 61 18.03 12.01 12.53
C LYS A 61 17.89 10.89 11.48
N PHE A 62 19.01 10.32 11.02
CA PHE A 62 19.00 9.26 10.02
C PHE A 62 18.59 7.91 10.61
N VAL A 63 18.98 7.61 11.84
CA VAL A 63 18.61 6.36 12.53
C VAL A 63 17.11 6.38 12.84
N ILE A 64 16.60 7.48 13.37
CA ILE A 64 15.17 7.67 13.65
C ILE A 64 14.37 7.66 12.34
N GLY A 65 14.82 8.43 11.34
CA GLY A 65 14.20 8.46 10.03
C GLY A 65 14.12 7.08 9.38
N PHE A 66 15.19 6.29 9.48
CA PHE A 66 15.23 4.91 8.98
C PHE A 66 14.24 4.01 9.71
N LEU A 67 14.26 3.97 11.05
CA LEU A 67 13.40 3.10 11.85
C LEU A 67 11.91 3.38 11.59
N VAL A 68 11.52 4.65 11.63
CA VAL A 68 10.13 5.06 11.39
C VAL A 68 9.72 4.71 9.97
N SER A 69 10.55 5.05 8.98
CA SER A 69 10.22 4.80 7.57
C SER A 69 10.19 3.32 7.23
N PHE A 70 11.07 2.52 7.84
CA PHE A 70 11.08 1.08 7.70
C PHE A 70 9.78 0.46 8.24
N ALA A 71 9.34 0.86 9.45
CA ALA A 71 8.08 0.39 10.02
C ALA A 71 6.88 0.75 9.13
N HIS A 72 6.80 2.00 8.66
CA HIS A 72 5.73 2.43 7.76
C HIS A 72 5.77 1.70 6.41
N THR A 73 6.97 1.47 5.86
CA THR A 73 7.14 0.75 4.59
C THR A 73 6.74 -0.71 4.72
N PHE A 74 7.02 -1.35 5.86
CA PHE A 74 6.56 -2.70 6.15
C PHE A 74 5.03 -2.79 6.13
N PHE A 75 4.34 -1.87 6.79
CA PHE A 75 2.88 -1.80 6.77
C PHE A 75 2.32 -1.51 5.37
N PHE A 76 2.94 -0.60 4.63
CA PHE A 76 2.57 -0.30 3.25
C PHE A 76 2.71 -1.53 2.33
N PHE A 77 3.82 -2.26 2.43
CA PHE A 77 4.05 -3.49 1.69
C PHE A 77 3.03 -4.58 2.06
N LEU A 78 2.74 -4.74 3.35
CA LEU A 78 1.73 -5.68 3.84
C LEU A 78 0.34 -5.35 3.27
N SER A 79 -0.04 -4.08 3.30
CA SER A 79 -1.28 -3.56 2.70
C SER A 79 -1.36 -3.82 1.19
N GLY A 80 -0.29 -3.54 0.45
CA GLY A 80 -0.24 -3.84 -0.98
C GLY A 80 -0.30 -5.35 -1.27
N THR A 81 0.30 -6.18 -0.43
CA THR A 81 0.18 -7.64 -0.52
C THR A 81 -1.26 -8.11 -0.31
N PHE A 82 -1.96 -7.57 0.69
CA PHE A 82 -3.39 -7.82 0.87
C PHE A 82 -4.21 -7.39 -0.35
N GLY A 83 -3.94 -6.22 -0.92
CA GLY A 83 -4.61 -5.78 -2.13
C GLY A 83 -4.35 -6.68 -3.35
N LEU A 84 -3.16 -7.27 -3.45
CA LEU A 84 -2.81 -8.25 -4.47
C LEU A 84 -3.61 -9.55 -4.29
N VAL A 85 -3.74 -10.03 -3.06
CA VAL A 85 -4.57 -11.21 -2.74
C VAL A 85 -6.03 -10.94 -3.06
N ILE A 86 -6.58 -9.82 -2.60
CA ILE A 86 -7.98 -9.43 -2.84
C ILE A 86 -8.27 -9.31 -4.34
N SER A 87 -7.45 -8.56 -5.09
CA SER A 87 -7.63 -8.43 -6.55
C SER A 87 -7.52 -9.77 -7.27
N SER A 88 -6.64 -10.67 -6.82
CA SER A 88 -6.51 -12.01 -7.41
C SER A 88 -7.73 -12.90 -7.12
N LEU A 89 -8.29 -12.82 -5.91
CA LEU A 89 -9.54 -13.50 -5.58
C LEU A 89 -10.70 -12.94 -6.42
N LEU A 90 -10.83 -11.61 -6.51
CA LEU A 90 -11.86 -10.96 -7.32
C LEU A 90 -11.78 -11.39 -8.79
N LEU A 91 -10.59 -11.41 -9.39
CA LEU A 91 -10.40 -11.87 -10.77
C LEU A 91 -10.72 -13.36 -10.94
N LYS A 92 -10.44 -14.20 -9.95
CA LYS A 92 -10.75 -15.62 -9.97
C LYS A 92 -12.26 -15.89 -9.84
N PHE A 93 -12.97 -15.09 -9.05
CA PHE A 93 -14.41 -15.21 -8.84
C PHE A 93 -15.25 -14.39 -9.84
N SER A 94 -14.64 -13.48 -10.61
CA SER A 94 -15.33 -12.68 -11.62
C SER A 94 -16.15 -13.49 -12.63
N PRO A 95 -15.70 -14.66 -13.18
CA PRO A 95 -16.53 -15.44 -14.10
C PRO A 95 -17.79 -16.02 -13.43
N PHE A 96 -17.80 -16.16 -12.10
CA PHE A 96 -18.98 -16.61 -11.34
C PHE A 96 -19.90 -15.45 -10.93
N LEU A 97 -19.35 -14.24 -10.78
CA LEU A 97 -20.10 -13.04 -10.42
C LEU A 97 -20.77 -12.38 -11.63
N LEU A 98 -20.17 -12.49 -12.83
CA LEU A 98 -20.69 -11.89 -14.06
C LEU A 98 -22.10 -12.36 -14.43
N PRO A 99 -22.44 -13.66 -14.37
CA PRO A 99 -23.81 -14.13 -14.60
C PRO A 99 -24.81 -13.58 -13.58
N TYR A 100 -24.42 -13.55 -12.30
CA TYR A 100 -25.30 -13.11 -11.21
C TYR A 100 -25.59 -11.61 -11.27
N LEU A 101 -24.57 -10.80 -11.57
CA LEU A 101 -24.75 -9.36 -11.82
C LEU A 101 -25.58 -9.12 -13.07
N ARG A 102 -25.39 -9.91 -14.13
CA ARG A 102 -26.19 -9.81 -15.36
C ARG A 102 -27.66 -10.08 -15.09
N GLU A 103 -28.00 -11.10 -14.31
CA GLU A 103 -29.39 -11.39 -13.91
C GLU A 103 -29.98 -10.30 -13.00
N MET A 104 -29.18 -9.70 -12.13
CA MET A 104 -29.63 -8.65 -11.21
C MET A 104 -29.84 -7.29 -11.91
N PHE A 105 -29.11 -7.02 -13.00
CA PHE A 105 -29.22 -5.80 -13.81
C PHE A 105 -30.00 -5.98 -15.12
N SER A 106 -30.41 -7.21 -15.46
CA SER A 106 -31.41 -7.46 -16.50
C SER A 106 -32.80 -7.20 -15.92
N PHE A 107 -33.12 -5.92 -15.78
CA PHE A 107 -34.49 -5.42 -15.60
C PHE A 107 -34.89 -4.67 -16.87
#